data_AF-A0A928J1K9-F1
#
_entry.id   AF-A0A928J1K9-F1
#
_cell.length_a   1.000
_cell.length_b   1.000
_cell.length_c   1.000
_cell.angle_alpha   90.00
_cell.angle_beta   90.00
_cell.angle_gamma   90.00
#
_symmetry.space_group_name_H-M   'P 1'
#
loop_
_entity.id
_entity.type
_entity.pdbx_description
1 polymer ?
#
loop_
_entity_poly.entity_id
_entity_poly.type
_entity_poly.pdbx_seq_one_letter_code
_entity_poly.pdbx_strand_id
1 'polypeptide(L)'
;MSDKYYILNLYDPATPGFCSFSKLYIGTQAEILKAIKNLEVDSDSNNTAKAVKEYFNGNTAATHNVAYQEVPVLTPIEIIAEHGMELNHYKWTHINMWGFPYYMKCDRARVHQIVFEHDGMIHRFVRGWFDNLSYKGDFGDWSELKDGFWGNAAILDVTTYADNFTFNNLLYVKAENYESAAGAIDDLQKKNKLEFRSICDEIFADG
;
A
#
# COMPACT_ATOMS: atom_id res chain seq x y z
N MET A 1 -13.82 9.92 -17.93
CA MET A 1 -12.67 10.71 -17.47
C MET A 1 -11.73 9.71 -16.83
N SER A 2 -10.44 9.72 -17.17
CA SER A 2 -9.46 8.91 -16.45
C SER A 2 -9.44 9.37 -14.99
N ASP A 3 -9.48 8.44 -14.04
CA ASP A 3 -9.33 8.81 -12.64
C ASP A 3 -7.94 9.41 -12.42
N LYS A 4 -7.87 10.52 -11.66
CA LYS A 4 -6.61 11.16 -11.29
C LYS A 4 -6.00 10.42 -10.10
N TYR A 5 -4.71 10.16 -10.18
CA TYR A 5 -3.93 9.56 -9.11
C TYR A 5 -3.14 10.61 -8.36
N TYR A 6 -2.97 10.39 -7.05
CA TYR A 6 -2.20 11.24 -6.17
C TYR A 6 -1.27 10.40 -5.31
N ILE A 7 -0.08 10.93 -5.07
CA ILE A 7 0.81 10.49 -4.00
C ILE A 7 0.34 11.13 -2.69
N LEU A 8 0.14 10.30 -1.68
CA LEU A 8 -0.07 10.67 -0.29
C LEU A 8 1.16 10.22 0.51
N ASN A 9 1.79 11.15 1.23
CA ASN A 9 2.87 10.84 2.15
C ASN A 9 2.28 10.45 3.50
N LEU A 10 2.62 9.29 4.08
CA LEU A 10 2.28 8.97 5.47
C LEU A 10 3.54 8.58 6.25
N TYR A 11 3.43 8.58 7.58
CA TYR A 11 4.48 8.04 8.45
C TYR A 11 4.68 6.54 8.16
N ASP A 12 5.93 6.06 8.22
CA ASP A 12 6.26 4.65 7.99
C ASP A 12 6.48 3.91 9.33
N PRO A 13 5.48 3.17 9.84
CA PRO A 13 5.61 2.43 11.10
C PRO A 13 6.56 1.24 11.02
N ALA A 14 6.90 0.76 9.81
CA ALA A 14 7.76 -0.40 9.62
C ALA A 14 9.27 -0.05 9.69
N THR A 15 9.61 1.23 9.83
CA THR A 15 11.02 1.68 9.89
C THR A 15 11.34 2.27 11.27
N PRO A 16 12.56 2.05 11.80
CA PRO A 16 13.00 2.74 13.01
C PRO A 16 12.89 4.25 12.80
N GLY A 17 12.41 4.99 13.80
CA GLY A 17 12.10 6.43 13.66
C GLY A 17 13.26 7.36 13.30
N PHE A 18 14.47 6.82 13.10
CA PHE A 18 15.66 7.53 12.62
C PHE A 18 16.06 7.20 11.16
N CYS A 19 15.40 6.24 10.48
CA CYS A 19 15.83 5.70 9.19
C CYS A 19 15.02 6.14 7.96
N SER A 20 13.78 6.60 8.13
CA SER A 20 12.97 7.14 7.02
C SER A 20 11.75 7.83 7.60
N PHE A 21 11.44 9.01 7.07
CA PHE A 21 10.47 9.93 7.66
C PHE A 21 9.08 9.81 7.05
N SER A 22 8.96 9.36 5.80
CA SER A 22 7.69 9.15 5.11
C SER A 22 7.73 7.95 4.16
N LYS A 23 6.56 7.34 3.94
CA LYS A 23 6.30 6.33 2.91
C LYS A 23 5.25 6.86 1.93
N LEU A 24 5.47 6.59 0.65
CA LEU A 24 4.57 6.99 -0.42
C LEU A 24 3.42 5.99 -0.54
N TYR A 25 2.21 6.51 -0.65
CA TYR A 25 1.01 5.75 -0.95
C TYR A 25 0.31 6.38 -2.13
N ILE A 26 -0.20 5.59 -3.07
CA ILE A 26 -0.84 6.13 -4.27
C ILE A 26 -2.30 5.72 -4.26
N GLY A 27 -3.18 6.61 -4.70
CA GLY A 27 -4.57 6.28 -4.92
C GLY A 27 -5.33 7.37 -5.64
N THR A 28 -6.57 7.04 -6.01
CA THR A 28 -7.54 8.01 -6.48
C THR A 28 -8.10 8.81 -5.30
N GLN A 29 -8.80 9.90 -5.60
CA GLN A 29 -9.48 10.70 -4.58
C GLN A 29 -10.42 9.85 -3.70
N ALA A 30 -11.19 8.95 -4.30
CA ALA A 30 -12.14 8.10 -3.56
C ALA A 30 -11.42 7.13 -2.60
N GLU A 31 -10.31 6.55 -3.03
CA GLU A 31 -9.50 5.62 -2.24
C GLU A 31 -8.80 6.33 -1.08
N ILE A 32 -8.21 7.49 -1.36
CA ILE A 32 -7.54 8.32 -0.36
C ILE A 32 -8.54 8.80 0.70
N LEU A 33 -9.72 9.26 0.29
CA LEU A 33 -10.78 9.66 1.22
C LEU A 33 -11.27 8.51 2.11
N LYS A 34 -11.28 7.27 1.58
CA LYS A 34 -11.59 6.09 2.38
C LYS A 34 -10.47 5.81 3.40
N ALA A 35 -9.21 5.84 2.97
CA ALA A 35 -8.06 5.60 3.85
C ALA A 35 -7.95 6.65 4.98
N ILE A 36 -8.11 7.94 4.68
CA ILE A 36 -8.05 8.98 5.73
C ILE A 36 -9.23 8.92 6.70
N LYS A 37 -10.40 8.42 6.26
CA LYS A 37 -11.53 8.21 7.17
C LYS A 37 -11.19 7.13 8.20
N ASN A 38 -10.50 6.07 7.79
CA ASN A 38 -10.00 5.06 8.72
C ASN A 38 -8.96 5.65 9.69
N LEU A 39 -8.08 6.53 9.19
CA LEU A 39 -7.07 7.22 10.00
C LEU A 39 -7.67 8.16 11.06
N GLU A 40 -8.82 8.78 10.78
CA GLU A 40 -9.54 9.63 11.75
C GLU A 40 -10.12 8.84 12.92
N VAL A 41 -10.50 7.57 12.72
CA VAL A 41 -10.99 6.71 13.80
C VAL A 41 -9.94 6.52 14.89
N ASP A 42 -8.66 6.51 14.51
CA ASP A 42 -7.55 6.36 15.44
C ASP A 42 -7.18 7.68 16.16
N SER A 43 -7.57 8.84 15.60
CA SER A 43 -7.42 10.16 16.25
C SER A 43 -8.27 11.24 15.59
N ASP A 44 -9.29 11.75 16.28
CA ASP A 44 -10.18 12.83 15.80
C ASP A 44 -9.43 14.15 15.45
N SER A 45 -8.18 14.29 15.90
CA SER A 45 -7.30 15.43 15.64
C SER A 45 -6.24 15.16 14.55
N ASN A 46 -6.46 14.18 13.67
CA ASN A 46 -5.47 13.85 12.64
C ASN A 46 -5.27 14.98 11.62
N ASN A 47 -4.13 15.66 11.70
CA ASN A 47 -3.78 16.78 10.81
C ASN A 47 -3.68 16.36 9.34
N THR A 48 -3.29 15.11 9.06
CA THR A 48 -3.23 14.59 7.68
C THR A 48 -4.62 14.49 7.07
N ALA A 49 -5.60 13.94 7.80
CA ALA A 49 -6.95 13.80 7.28
C ALA A 49 -7.59 15.17 6.98
N LYS A 50 -7.33 16.17 7.83
CA LYS A 50 -7.76 17.56 7.59
C LYS A 50 -7.11 18.14 6.33
N ALA A 51 -5.80 18.03 6.20
CA ALA A 51 -5.07 18.54 5.03
C ALA A 51 -5.53 17.89 3.72
N VAL A 52 -5.80 16.58 3.71
CA VAL A 52 -6.35 15.87 2.54
C VAL A 52 -7.73 16.41 2.16
N LYS A 53 -8.61 16.64 3.14
CA LYS A 53 -9.95 17.21 2.90
C LYS A 53 -9.85 18.64 2.35
N GLU A 54 -8.94 19.46 2.90
CA GLU A 54 -8.69 20.82 2.40
C GLU A 54 -8.18 20.80 0.96
N TYR A 55 -7.27 19.90 0.62
CA TYR A 55 -6.76 19.73 -0.74
C TYR A 55 -7.88 19.47 -1.73
N PHE A 56 -8.75 18.48 -1.44
CA PHE A 56 -9.88 18.16 -2.32
C PHE A 56 -11.00 19.22 -2.32
N ASN A 57 -11.04 20.10 -1.32
CA ASN A 57 -11.92 21.27 -1.29
C ASN A 57 -11.34 22.49 -2.04
N GLY A 58 -10.17 22.34 -2.68
CA GLY A 58 -9.58 23.35 -3.56
C GLY A 58 -8.27 23.95 -3.04
N ASN A 59 -7.84 23.64 -1.81
CA ASN A 59 -6.55 24.09 -1.29
C ASN A 59 -5.40 23.19 -1.78
N THR A 60 -5.04 23.31 -3.05
CA THR A 60 -3.95 22.48 -3.65
C THR A 60 -2.56 22.72 -3.05
N ALA A 61 -2.40 23.73 -2.20
CA ALA A 61 -1.17 24.01 -1.45
C ALA A 61 -1.19 23.43 -0.02
N ALA A 62 -2.20 22.62 0.35
CA ALA A 62 -2.28 22.02 1.66
C ALA A 62 -1.06 21.15 1.97
N THR A 63 -0.51 21.33 3.17
CA THR A 63 0.63 20.61 3.70
C THR A 63 0.24 19.85 4.95
N HIS A 64 1.07 18.91 5.35
CA HIS A 64 0.99 18.30 6.67
C HIS A 64 2.38 17.97 7.20
N ASN A 65 2.46 17.74 8.51
CA ASN A 65 3.69 17.32 9.15
C ASN A 65 3.78 15.79 9.13
N VAL A 66 4.78 15.27 8.44
CA VAL A 66 5.14 13.85 8.45
C VAL A 66 6.57 13.76 8.96
N ALA A 67 6.73 13.11 10.12
CA ALA A 67 8.00 12.96 10.84
C ALA A 67 8.88 14.22 10.86
N TYR A 68 8.34 15.28 11.46
CA TYR A 68 8.99 16.58 11.68
C TYR A 68 9.30 17.39 10.41
N GLN A 69 8.80 16.98 9.25
CA GLN A 69 8.90 17.73 8.01
C GLN A 69 7.51 18.15 7.52
N GLU A 70 7.40 19.41 7.11
CA GLU A 70 6.22 19.90 6.41
C GLU A 70 6.34 19.54 4.92
N VAL A 71 5.40 18.72 4.43
CA VAL A 71 5.39 18.23 3.05
C VAL A 71 4.02 18.48 2.41
N PRO A 72 3.95 18.58 1.07
CA PRO A 72 2.66 18.58 0.36
C PRO A 72 1.85 17.34 0.74
N VAL A 73 0.59 17.55 1.11
CA VAL A 73 -0.27 16.44 1.53
C VAL A 73 -0.59 15.50 0.38
N LEU A 74 -0.75 16.06 -0.82
CA LEU A 74 -1.02 15.32 -2.04
C LEU A 74 -0.21 15.89 -3.20
N THR A 75 0.36 14.99 -4.01
CA THR A 75 1.03 15.34 -5.27
C THR A 75 0.34 14.61 -6.42
N PRO A 76 -0.26 15.29 -7.40
CA PRO A 76 -0.87 14.63 -8.55
C PRO A 76 0.21 13.95 -9.41
N ILE A 77 -0.11 12.78 -9.94
CA ILE A 77 0.80 12.02 -10.81
C ILE A 77 0.08 11.54 -12.07
N GLU A 78 0.86 11.33 -13.12
CA GLU A 78 0.41 10.71 -14.36
C GLU A 78 0.91 9.26 -14.41
N ILE A 79 0.00 8.33 -14.71
CA ILE A 79 0.32 6.92 -14.84
C ILE A 79 0.88 6.67 -16.24
N ILE A 80 2.08 6.09 -16.31
CA ILE A 80 2.77 5.69 -17.54
C ILE A 80 2.18 4.38 -18.07
N ALA A 81 1.95 3.42 -17.18
CA ALA A 81 1.38 2.12 -17.52
C ALA A 81 0.71 1.49 -16.30
N GLU A 82 -0.28 0.63 -16.55
CA GLU A 82 -0.96 -0.15 -15.53
C GLU A 82 -1.31 -1.55 -16.04
N HIS A 83 -1.44 -2.50 -15.13
CA HIS A 83 -1.81 -3.88 -15.46
C HIS A 83 -2.47 -4.58 -14.28
N GLY A 84 -3.62 -5.20 -14.58
CA GLY A 84 -4.31 -6.10 -13.69
C GLY A 84 -3.96 -7.56 -13.98
N MET A 85 -3.82 -8.37 -12.94
CA MET A 85 -3.71 -9.81 -13.05
C MET A 85 -4.42 -10.55 -11.92
N GLU A 86 -4.80 -11.80 -12.18
CA GLU A 86 -5.43 -12.67 -11.20
C GLU A 86 -4.56 -13.91 -10.95
N LEU A 87 -4.41 -14.27 -9.68
CA LEU A 87 -3.67 -15.43 -9.22
C LEU A 87 -4.61 -16.33 -8.41
N ASN A 88 -4.63 -17.62 -8.72
CA ASN A 88 -5.42 -18.61 -7.98
C ASN A 88 -4.50 -19.47 -7.11
N HIS A 89 -4.94 -19.75 -5.88
CA HIS A 89 -4.23 -20.52 -4.85
C HIS A 89 -2.77 -20.09 -4.68
N TYR A 90 -2.54 -18.78 -4.65
CA TYR A 90 -1.20 -18.22 -4.65
C TYR A 90 -0.53 -18.37 -3.28
N LYS A 91 0.77 -18.67 -3.28
CA LYS A 91 1.61 -18.80 -2.10
C LYS A 91 2.91 -18.07 -2.33
N TRP A 92 3.42 -17.43 -1.30
CA TRP A 92 4.72 -16.78 -1.31
C TRP A 92 5.33 -16.78 0.09
N THR A 93 6.59 -16.37 0.17
CA THR A 93 7.31 -16.22 1.42
C THR A 93 7.71 -14.76 1.56
N HIS A 94 7.26 -14.12 2.65
CA HIS A 94 7.75 -12.84 3.11
C HIS A 94 8.90 -13.10 4.09
N ILE A 95 9.99 -12.36 4.00
CA ILE A 95 11.10 -12.46 4.94
C ILE A 95 11.20 -11.11 5.62
N ASN A 96 11.01 -11.08 6.94
CA ASN A 96 11.07 -9.83 7.69
C ASN A 96 12.51 -9.31 7.85
N MET A 97 12.65 -8.10 8.39
CA MET A 97 13.95 -7.46 8.62
C MET A 97 14.93 -8.29 9.47
N TRP A 98 14.43 -9.21 10.29
CA TRP A 98 15.22 -10.09 11.15
C TRP A 98 15.62 -11.41 10.47
N GLY A 99 15.22 -11.61 9.20
CA GLY A 99 15.50 -12.82 8.43
C GLY A 99 14.57 -13.99 8.75
N PHE A 100 13.48 -13.77 9.49
CA PHE A 100 12.49 -14.81 9.79
C PHE A 100 11.40 -14.86 8.70
N PRO A 101 11.07 -16.06 8.18
CA PRO A 101 10.08 -16.19 7.13
C PRO A 101 8.65 -16.23 7.67
N TYR A 102 7.75 -15.55 6.95
CA TYR A 102 6.31 -15.75 7.00
C TYR A 102 5.86 -16.39 5.69
N TYR A 103 5.22 -17.55 5.81
CA TYR A 103 4.61 -18.22 4.68
C TYR A 103 3.21 -17.68 4.49
N MET A 104 2.93 -17.17 3.30
CA MET A 104 1.68 -16.50 2.96
C MET A 104 0.90 -17.35 1.95
N LYS A 105 -0.43 -17.32 2.04
CA LYS A 105 -1.32 -17.92 1.04
C LYS A 105 -2.64 -17.16 0.91
N CYS A 106 -3.27 -17.25 -0.25
CA CYS A 106 -4.64 -16.82 -0.47
C CYS A 106 -5.33 -17.76 -1.47
N ASP A 107 -6.66 -17.82 -1.42
CA ASP A 107 -7.43 -18.62 -2.39
C ASP A 107 -7.44 -17.95 -3.77
N ARG A 108 -7.55 -16.63 -3.79
CA ARG A 108 -7.46 -15.81 -5.00
C ARG A 108 -6.84 -14.45 -4.67
N ALA A 109 -5.95 -13.97 -5.53
CA ALA A 109 -5.46 -12.60 -5.49
C ALA A 109 -5.80 -11.90 -6.79
N ARG A 110 -6.53 -10.79 -6.70
CA ARG A 110 -6.62 -9.80 -7.80
C ARG A 110 -5.57 -8.75 -7.50
N VAL A 111 -4.72 -8.45 -8.46
CA VAL A 111 -3.58 -7.54 -8.28
C VAL A 111 -3.65 -6.49 -9.37
N HIS A 112 -3.45 -5.24 -9.00
CA HIS A 112 -3.29 -4.13 -9.93
C HIS A 112 -1.95 -3.45 -9.67
N GLN A 113 -1.20 -3.22 -10.74
CA GLN A 113 0.10 -2.55 -10.69
C GLN A 113 0.05 -1.28 -11.54
N ILE A 114 0.75 -0.26 -11.09
CA ILE A 114 0.91 1.01 -11.80
C ILE A 114 2.39 1.38 -11.88
N VAL A 115 2.75 2.09 -12.95
CA VAL A 115 4.08 2.66 -13.17
C VAL A 115 3.92 4.16 -13.41
N PHE A 116 4.75 4.96 -12.75
CA PHE A 116 4.76 6.42 -12.89
C PHE A 116 6.16 6.96 -12.63
N GLU A 117 6.41 8.20 -13.06
CA GLU A 117 7.64 8.93 -12.75
C GLU A 117 7.39 9.91 -11.61
N HIS A 118 8.29 9.93 -10.63
CA HIS A 118 8.29 10.91 -9.55
C HIS A 118 9.73 11.14 -9.06
N ASP A 119 10.10 12.40 -8.89
CA ASP A 119 11.45 12.84 -8.51
C ASP A 119 12.57 12.27 -9.39
N GLY A 120 12.33 12.20 -10.70
CA GLY A 120 13.28 11.70 -11.69
C GLY A 120 13.55 10.19 -11.62
N MET A 121 12.74 9.44 -10.87
CA MET A 121 12.79 7.98 -10.79
C MET A 121 11.49 7.36 -11.30
N ILE A 122 11.60 6.18 -11.90
CA ILE A 122 10.45 5.37 -12.29
C ILE A 122 10.09 4.44 -11.15
N HIS A 123 8.83 4.47 -10.75
CA HIS A 123 8.31 3.68 -9.64
C HIS A 123 7.29 2.68 -10.16
N ARG A 124 7.31 1.47 -9.61
CA ARG A 124 6.22 0.50 -9.74
C ARG A 124 5.57 0.28 -8.39
N PHE A 125 4.26 0.37 -8.37
CA PHE A 125 3.44 0.28 -7.17
C PHE A 125 2.34 -0.78 -7.37
N VAL A 126 1.95 -1.45 -6.29
CA VAL A 126 1.04 -2.60 -6.31
C VAL A 126 -0.11 -2.43 -5.33
N ARG A 127 -1.27 -2.90 -5.75
CA ARG A 127 -2.46 -3.05 -4.93
C ARG A 127 -3.04 -4.44 -5.11
N GLY A 128 -3.47 -5.06 -4.03
CA GLY A 128 -4.02 -6.40 -4.04
C GLY A 128 -5.35 -6.51 -3.31
N TRP A 129 -6.18 -7.43 -3.79
CA TRP A 129 -7.37 -7.93 -3.13
C TRP A 129 -7.22 -9.44 -3.01
N PHE A 130 -7.14 -9.92 -1.79
CA PHE A 130 -6.78 -11.29 -1.45
C PHE A 130 -7.95 -11.96 -0.73
N ASP A 131 -8.52 -12.98 -1.35
CA ASP A 131 -9.57 -13.79 -0.75
C ASP A 131 -8.92 -14.81 0.20
N ASN A 132 -9.41 -14.84 1.45
CA ASN A 132 -8.96 -15.73 2.53
C ASN A 132 -7.45 -15.68 2.79
N LEU A 133 -6.88 -14.47 2.79
CA LEU A 133 -5.45 -14.24 3.04
C LEU A 133 -5.03 -14.81 4.40
N SER A 134 -4.03 -15.68 4.42
CA SER A 134 -3.55 -16.33 5.63
C SER A 134 -2.03 -16.36 5.67
N TYR A 135 -1.49 -16.42 6.88
CA TYR A 135 -0.05 -16.54 7.11
C TYR A 135 0.28 -17.60 8.16
N LYS A 136 1.54 -18.03 8.19
CA LYS A 136 2.13 -18.75 9.33
C LYS A 136 3.62 -18.47 9.44
N GLY A 137 4.16 -18.55 10.65
CA GLY A 137 5.60 -18.64 10.88
C GLY A 137 6.12 -20.07 10.74
N ASP A 138 7.41 -20.28 11.01
CA ASP A 138 8.06 -21.60 10.93
C ASP A 138 7.45 -22.65 11.87
N PHE A 139 7.00 -22.24 13.06
CA PHE A 139 6.52 -23.14 14.12
C PHE A 139 5.02 -23.00 14.41
N GLY A 140 4.28 -22.27 13.57
CA GLY A 140 2.87 -21.94 13.79
C GLY A 140 1.91 -22.62 12.81
N ASP A 141 0.63 -22.63 13.20
CA ASP A 141 -0.48 -22.97 12.32
C ASP A 141 -0.84 -21.81 11.39
N TRP A 142 -1.63 -22.11 10.36
CA TRP A 142 -2.18 -21.08 9.49
C TRP A 142 -3.21 -20.23 10.22
N SER A 143 -2.99 -18.91 10.21
CA SER A 143 -3.89 -17.91 10.77
C SER A 143 -4.42 -17.01 9.66
N GLU A 144 -5.72 -16.71 9.71
CA GLU A 144 -6.37 -15.78 8.79
C GLU A 144 -6.04 -14.33 9.13
N LEU A 145 -5.79 -13.50 8.12
CA LEU A 145 -5.47 -12.07 8.26
C LEU A 145 -6.74 -11.22 8.15
N LYS A 146 -7.56 -11.27 9.20
CA LYS A 146 -8.81 -10.48 9.32
C LYS A 146 -8.63 -9.20 10.15
N ASP A 147 -7.64 -9.18 11.04
CA ASP A 147 -7.33 -8.09 11.96
C ASP A 147 -5.86 -8.19 12.41
N GLY A 148 -5.49 -7.43 13.45
CA GLY A 148 -4.16 -7.51 14.06
C GLY A 148 -3.07 -6.93 13.17
N PHE A 149 -3.36 -5.83 12.48
CA PHE A 149 -2.40 -5.11 11.64
C PHE A 149 -1.52 -4.19 12.47
N TRP A 150 -0.21 -4.30 12.27
CA TRP A 150 0.79 -3.56 13.05
C TRP A 150 1.39 -2.38 12.29
N GLY A 151 1.23 -2.32 10.96
CA GLY A 151 1.66 -1.21 10.12
C GLY A 151 0.60 -0.10 10.00
N ASN A 152 0.46 0.54 8.83
CA ASN A 152 -0.58 1.55 8.64
C ASN A 152 -1.95 0.89 8.40
N ALA A 153 -2.60 0.44 9.48
CA ALA A 153 -3.91 -0.20 9.44
C ALA A 153 -4.98 0.65 8.72
N ALA A 154 -4.85 1.98 8.72
CA ALA A 154 -5.76 2.89 8.02
C ALA A 154 -5.84 2.65 6.51
N ILE A 155 -4.78 2.12 5.89
CA ILE A 155 -4.75 1.80 4.46
C ILE A 155 -5.14 0.34 4.19
N LEU A 156 -5.52 -0.43 5.20
CA LEU A 156 -5.96 -1.81 5.07
C LEU A 156 -7.47 -1.89 5.28
N ASP A 157 -8.11 -2.81 4.56
CA ASP A 157 -9.53 -3.06 4.72
C ASP A 157 -9.83 -4.55 4.52
N VAL A 158 -10.81 -5.03 5.29
CA VAL A 158 -11.24 -6.42 5.30
C VAL A 158 -12.74 -6.44 5.18
N THR A 159 -13.23 -7.01 4.08
CA THR A 159 -14.66 -7.23 3.88
C THR A 159 -14.98 -8.70 4.09
N THR A 160 -15.82 -8.99 5.09
CA THR A 160 -16.23 -10.36 5.45
C THR A 160 -17.59 -10.71 4.82
N TYR A 161 -17.72 -11.93 4.30
CA TYR A 161 -18.92 -12.47 3.70
C TYR A 161 -19.15 -13.91 4.19
N ALA A 162 -20.17 -14.16 5.02
CA ALA A 162 -20.45 -15.50 5.57
C ALA A 162 -19.16 -16.21 6.05
N ASP A 163 -18.69 -17.23 5.31
CA ASP A 163 -17.51 -18.04 5.64
C ASP A 163 -16.21 -17.59 4.94
N ASN A 164 -16.21 -16.45 4.23
CA ASN A 164 -15.06 -15.94 3.48
C ASN A 164 -14.77 -14.47 3.81
N PHE A 165 -13.60 -13.99 3.42
CA PHE A 165 -13.29 -12.56 3.47
C PHE A 165 -12.34 -12.16 2.33
N THR A 166 -12.39 -10.88 1.99
CA THR A 166 -11.42 -10.24 1.09
C THR A 166 -10.64 -9.21 1.90
N PHE A 167 -9.33 -9.42 2.01
CA PHE A 167 -8.37 -8.42 2.46
C PHE A 167 -7.95 -7.55 1.28
N ASN A 168 -7.78 -6.24 1.48
CA ASN A 168 -7.11 -5.39 0.50
C ASN A 168 -6.29 -4.29 1.16
N ASN A 169 -5.25 -3.83 0.45
CA ASN A 169 -4.70 -2.51 0.67
C ASN A 169 -5.51 -1.48 -0.15
N LEU A 170 -6.01 -0.44 0.50
CA LEU A 170 -6.81 0.64 -0.09
C LEU A 170 -6.00 1.50 -1.07
N LEU A 171 -4.73 1.73 -0.75
CA LEU A 171 -3.78 2.52 -1.54
C LEU A 171 -2.69 1.62 -2.07
N TYR A 172 -2.16 1.93 -3.26
CA TYR A 172 -1.02 1.23 -3.80
C TYR A 172 0.20 1.49 -2.93
N VAL A 173 1.00 0.43 -2.74
CA VAL A 173 2.26 0.45 -2.00
C VAL A 173 3.42 0.16 -2.95
N LYS A 174 4.63 0.56 -2.56
CA LYS A 174 5.81 0.40 -3.39
C LYS A 174 6.06 -1.08 -3.72
N ALA A 175 6.42 -1.38 -4.95
CA ALA A 175 6.89 -2.70 -5.33
C ALA A 175 8.38 -2.65 -5.69
N GLU A 176 8.78 -1.74 -6.58
CA GLU A 176 10.17 -1.67 -7.07
C GLU A 176 10.46 -0.31 -7.73
N ASN A 177 11.74 0.09 -7.75
CA ASN A 177 12.24 1.24 -8.50
C ASN A 177 12.96 0.80 -9.77
N TYR A 178 12.87 1.64 -10.81
CA TYR A 178 13.47 1.36 -12.11
C TYR A 178 14.27 2.55 -12.63
N GLU A 179 15.34 2.25 -13.35
CA GLU A 179 16.12 3.25 -14.09
C GLU A 179 15.45 3.65 -15.42
N SER A 180 14.48 2.87 -15.90
CA SER A 180 13.77 3.17 -17.15
C SER A 180 12.31 2.69 -17.15
N ALA A 181 11.45 3.45 -17.82
CA ALA A 181 10.05 3.10 -18.00
C ALA A 181 9.87 1.79 -18.79
N ALA A 182 10.73 1.55 -19.80
CA ALA A 182 10.67 0.32 -20.60
C ALA A 182 10.88 -0.93 -19.75
N GLY A 183 11.86 -0.92 -18.83
CA GLY A 183 12.10 -2.03 -17.91
C GLY A 183 10.93 -2.25 -16.94
N ALA A 184 10.35 -1.16 -16.41
CA ALA A 184 9.19 -1.23 -15.53
C ALA A 184 7.96 -1.83 -16.23
N ILE A 185 7.70 -1.43 -17.48
CA ILE A 185 6.58 -1.92 -18.29
C ILE A 185 6.74 -3.40 -18.65
N ASP A 186 7.95 -3.84 -19.00
CA ASP A 186 8.23 -5.24 -19.32
C ASP A 186 8.01 -6.16 -18.10
N ASP A 187 8.41 -5.73 -16.90
CA ASP A 187 8.20 -6.50 -15.67
C ASP A 187 6.75 -6.49 -15.16
N LEU A 188 5.94 -5.51 -15.57
CA LEU A 188 4.56 -5.31 -15.14
C LEU A 188 3.66 -6.55 -15.36
N GLN A 189 3.89 -7.29 -16.44
CA GLN A 189 3.08 -8.46 -16.84
C GLN A 189 3.63 -9.78 -16.28
N LYS A 190 4.82 -9.76 -15.68
CA LYS A 190 5.54 -10.98 -15.28
C LYS A 190 5.16 -11.38 -13.87
N LYS A 191 4.47 -12.51 -13.72
CA LYS A 191 4.08 -13.06 -12.41
C LYS A 191 5.25 -13.25 -11.44
N ASN A 192 6.42 -13.66 -11.93
CA ASN A 192 7.62 -13.86 -11.10
C ASN A 192 8.29 -12.54 -10.67
N LYS A 193 7.80 -11.40 -11.15
CA LYS A 193 8.22 -10.06 -10.75
C LYS A 193 7.23 -9.38 -9.81
N LEU A 194 6.13 -10.05 -9.44
CA LEU A 194 5.24 -9.56 -8.41
C LEU A 194 5.95 -9.54 -7.06
N GLU A 195 5.78 -8.43 -6.37
CA GLU A 195 6.37 -8.15 -5.07
C GLU A 195 5.21 -7.79 -4.13
N PHE A 196 5.16 -8.40 -2.94
CA PHE A 196 4.13 -8.13 -1.92
C PHE A 196 4.69 -7.78 -0.54
N ARG A 197 6.02 -7.66 -0.39
CA ARG A 197 6.70 -7.25 0.84
C ARG A 197 6.09 -5.96 1.38
N SER A 198 5.93 -4.93 0.56
CA SER A 198 5.34 -3.69 1.07
C SER A 198 3.88 -3.81 1.48
N ILE A 199 3.15 -4.85 1.08
CA ILE A 199 1.82 -5.16 1.64
C ILE A 199 1.99 -5.88 2.98
N CYS A 200 2.93 -6.83 3.07
CA CYS A 200 3.28 -7.52 4.32
C CYS A 200 3.81 -6.56 5.40
N ASP A 201 4.60 -5.55 5.04
CA ASP A 201 5.09 -4.52 5.96
C ASP A 201 3.93 -3.74 6.61
N GLU A 202 2.82 -3.55 5.89
CA GLU A 202 1.63 -2.89 6.45
C GLU A 202 0.85 -3.80 7.40
N ILE A 203 0.96 -5.11 7.19
CA ILE A 203 0.32 -6.13 8.02
C ILE A 203 1.14 -6.33 9.31
N PHE A 204 2.46 -6.46 9.20
CA PHE A 204 3.33 -6.93 10.28
C PHE A 204 4.26 -5.85 10.87
N ALA A 205 4.40 -4.68 10.23
CA ALA A 205 5.33 -3.61 10.61
C ALA A 205 6.79 -4.09 10.79
N ASP A 206 7.25 -4.96 9.91
CA ASP A 206 8.46 -5.76 10.12
C ASP A 206 9.57 -5.59 9.07
N GLY A 207 9.51 -4.52 8.26
CA GLY A 207 10.65 -3.94 7.53
C GLY A 207 11.18 -4.75 6.35
#